data_AF-A0A383CV63-F1
#
_entry.id   AF-A0A383CV63-F1
#
_cell.length_a   1.000
_cell.length_b   1.000
_cell.length_c   1.000
_cell.angle_alpha   90.00
_cell.angle_beta   90.00
_cell.angle_gamma   90.00
#
_symmetry.space_group_name_H-M   'P 1'
#
loop_
_entity.id
_entity.type
_entity.pdbx_description
1 polymer ?
#
loop_
_entity_poly.entity_id
_entity_poly.type
_entity_poly.pdbx_seq_one_letter_code
_entity_poly.pdbx_strand_id
1 'polypeptide(L)'
;HVHGHASEEELKLMLRMIKPRFFVPIHGEYRHLVAHAGIAFRMGVAEDRIFVMEDGDILELDDQEARIVDRIPAGHIFVLGRRLWDPSSSVFKDRESLGREGIVVAALTLDTITGNLKGVPVLTSNGFRVPEDHEEIMAQAAQRLKEILSQQQWDKVDREDALKQKITDVLGKFFRDKTGRRPVVLTIVSQV
;
A
#
# COMPACT_ATOMS: atom_id res chain seq x y z
N HIS A 1 6.91 -34.43 -6.93
CA HIS A 1 7.53 -33.09 -7.10
C HIS A 1 8.74 -33.06 -6.19
N VAL A 2 9.90 -32.60 -6.69
CA VAL A 2 11.12 -32.39 -5.88
C VAL A 2 11.51 -30.93 -6.03
N HIS A 3 12.01 -30.33 -4.95
CA HIS A 3 12.44 -28.93 -4.95
C HIS A 3 13.64 -28.75 -5.89
N GLY A 4 13.65 -27.65 -6.65
CA GLY A 4 14.78 -27.27 -7.51
C GLY A 4 15.92 -26.55 -6.78
N HIS A 5 15.84 -26.42 -5.45
CA HIS A 5 16.84 -25.77 -4.61
C HIS A 5 17.39 -26.75 -3.56
N ALA A 6 18.67 -26.59 -3.25
CA ALA A 6 19.40 -27.42 -2.29
C ALA A 6 18.80 -27.33 -0.87
N SER A 7 18.63 -28.48 -0.24
CA SER A 7 18.34 -28.62 1.19
C SER A 7 19.62 -28.49 2.02
N GLU A 8 19.50 -28.44 3.36
CA GLU A 8 20.63 -28.20 4.26
C GLU A 8 21.83 -29.13 4.01
N GLU A 9 21.62 -30.44 3.77
CA GLU A 9 22.73 -31.38 3.53
C GLU A 9 23.47 -31.12 2.21
N GLU A 10 22.76 -30.65 1.17
CA GLU A 10 23.37 -30.27 -0.10
C GLU A 10 24.13 -28.94 0.03
N LEU A 11 23.63 -28.00 0.83
CA LEU A 11 24.34 -26.77 1.18
C LEU A 11 25.62 -27.06 1.99
N LYS A 12 25.55 -27.98 2.96
CA LYS A 12 26.73 -28.46 3.71
C LYS A 12 27.74 -29.13 2.79
N LEU A 13 27.28 -29.95 1.84
CA LEU A 13 28.14 -30.59 0.85
C LEU A 13 28.89 -29.53 0.02
N MET A 14 28.18 -28.51 -0.48
CA MET A 14 28.78 -27.38 -1.20
C MET A 14 29.86 -26.69 -0.34
N LEU A 15 29.56 -26.36 0.92
CA LEU A 15 30.50 -25.69 1.82
C LEU A 15 31.75 -26.55 2.10
N ARG A 16 31.60 -27.88 2.23
CA ARG A 16 32.74 -28.80 2.39
C ARG A 16 33.64 -28.87 1.16
N MET A 17 33.06 -28.78 -0.03
CA MET A 17 33.81 -28.85 -1.29
C MET A 17 34.55 -27.54 -1.56
N ILE A 18 33.90 -26.39 -1.34
CA ILE A 18 34.46 -25.07 -1.65
C ILE A 18 35.44 -24.59 -0.57
N LYS A 19 35.15 -24.86 0.71
CA LYS A 19 35.92 -24.33 1.86
C LYS A 19 36.16 -22.82 1.76
N PRO A 20 35.09 -22.01 1.70
CA PRO A 20 35.22 -20.58 1.44
C PRO A 20 35.98 -19.85 2.56
N ARG A 21 36.84 -18.89 2.19
CA ARG A 21 37.45 -17.96 3.15
C ARG A 21 36.42 -17.00 3.72
N PHE A 22 35.55 -16.46 2.87
CA PHE A 22 34.43 -15.58 3.20
C PHE A 22 33.14 -16.16 2.61
N PHE A 23 32.01 -16.00 3.30
CA PHE A 23 30.74 -16.55 2.87
C PHE A 23 29.64 -15.48 2.87
N VAL A 24 28.92 -15.38 1.75
CA VAL A 24 27.76 -14.50 1.58
C VAL A 24 26.58 -15.36 1.14
N PRO A 25 25.59 -15.63 2.00
CA PRO A 25 24.38 -16.29 1.56
C PRO A 25 23.59 -15.37 0.63
N ILE A 26 23.14 -15.91 -0.50
CA ILE A 26 22.32 -15.22 -1.49
C ILE A 26 21.04 -16.01 -1.77
N HIS A 27 20.09 -15.37 -2.47
CA HIS A 27 18.85 -15.96 -2.97
C HIS A 27 17.94 -16.56 -1.87
N GLY A 28 17.21 -15.69 -1.20
CA GLY A 28 16.13 -16.04 -0.27
C GLY A 28 15.71 -14.84 0.56
N GLU A 29 14.55 -14.90 1.20
CA GLU A 29 14.20 -13.94 2.26
C GLU A 29 15.26 -13.94 3.37
N TYR A 30 15.33 -12.85 4.13
CA TYR A 30 16.32 -12.64 5.19
C TYR A 30 16.48 -13.84 6.14
N ARG A 31 15.37 -14.47 6.55
CA ARG A 31 15.38 -15.68 7.39
C ARG A 31 16.16 -16.86 6.77
N HIS A 32 16.10 -17.03 5.46
CA HIS A 32 16.84 -18.07 4.75
C HIS A 32 18.34 -17.74 4.73
N LEU A 33 18.68 -16.46 4.52
CA LEU A 33 20.07 -15.99 4.53
C LEU A 33 20.71 -16.22 5.90
N VAL A 34 20.02 -15.84 6.97
CA VAL A 34 20.45 -16.08 8.36
C VAL A 34 20.59 -17.58 8.65
N ALA A 35 19.64 -18.40 8.21
CA ALA A 35 19.74 -19.86 8.38
C ALA A 35 20.95 -20.44 7.64
N HIS A 36 21.22 -19.98 6.42
CA HIS A 36 22.35 -20.45 5.62
C HIS A 36 23.69 -19.97 6.17
N ALA A 37 23.77 -18.74 6.68
CA ALA A 37 24.90 -18.25 7.46
C ALA A 37 25.17 -19.15 8.68
N GLY A 38 24.12 -19.53 9.40
CA GLY A 38 24.22 -20.48 10.52
C GLY A 38 24.74 -21.86 10.11
N ILE A 39 24.38 -22.34 8.92
CA ILE A 39 24.96 -23.58 8.35
C ILE A 39 26.45 -23.38 8.09
N ALA A 40 26.86 -22.28 7.42
CA ALA A 40 28.26 -21.99 7.13
C ALA A 40 29.12 -21.91 8.40
N PHE A 41 28.60 -21.27 9.46
CA PHE A 41 29.25 -21.23 10.77
C PHE A 41 29.47 -22.62 11.35
N ARG A 42 28.42 -23.47 11.38
CA ARG A 42 28.54 -24.87 11.84
C ARG A 42 29.48 -25.71 10.98
N MET A 43 29.69 -25.31 9.73
CA MET A 43 30.60 -25.95 8.79
C MET A 43 32.05 -25.44 8.88
N GLY A 44 32.33 -24.50 9.79
CA GLY A 44 33.68 -24.05 10.13
C GLY A 44 34.12 -22.74 9.48
N VAL A 45 33.20 -22.01 8.83
CA VAL A 45 33.49 -20.62 8.41
C VAL A 45 33.45 -19.73 9.66
N ALA A 46 34.49 -18.92 9.85
CA ALA A 46 34.55 -18.01 11.00
C ALA A 46 33.42 -16.97 10.93
N GLU A 47 32.85 -16.61 12.09
CA GLU A 47 31.68 -15.73 12.17
C GLU A 47 31.94 -14.35 11.57
N ASP A 48 33.13 -13.79 11.78
CA ASP A 48 33.62 -12.52 11.22
C ASP A 48 33.86 -12.58 9.69
N ARG A 49 33.69 -13.75 9.09
CA ARG A 49 33.84 -13.99 7.64
C ARG A 49 32.52 -14.38 6.97
N ILE A 50 31.40 -14.27 7.67
CA ILE A 50 30.06 -14.53 7.15
C ILE A 50 29.28 -13.21 7.09
N PHE A 51 28.83 -12.84 5.89
CA PHE A 51 28.16 -11.56 5.66
C PHE A 51 26.73 -11.79 5.19
N VAL A 52 25.75 -11.54 6.07
CA VAL A 52 24.34 -11.47 5.68
C VAL A 52 24.06 -10.04 5.23
N MET A 53 23.87 -9.87 3.93
CA MET A 53 23.73 -8.56 3.28
C MET A 53 22.31 -8.32 2.79
N GLU A 54 21.93 -7.06 2.66
CA GLU A 54 20.71 -6.61 1.99
C GLU A 54 21.01 -6.07 0.58
N ASP A 55 19.96 -5.97 -0.25
CA ASP A 55 20.07 -5.28 -1.54
C ASP A 55 20.59 -3.85 -1.35
N GLY A 56 21.68 -3.54 -2.05
CA GLY A 56 22.37 -2.25 -2.02
C GLY A 56 23.64 -2.22 -1.17
N ASP A 57 23.87 -3.18 -0.28
CA ASP A 57 25.10 -3.22 0.51
C ASP A 57 26.33 -3.50 -0.39
N ILE A 58 27.43 -2.78 -0.13
CA ILE A 58 28.71 -2.96 -0.84
C ILE A 58 29.68 -3.73 0.05
N LEU A 59 30.04 -4.95 -0.37
CA LEU A 59 31.11 -5.73 0.24
C LEU A 59 32.43 -5.48 -0.51
N GLU A 60 33.38 -4.85 0.18
CA GLU A 60 34.78 -4.79 -0.26
C GLU A 60 35.49 -6.03 0.27
N LEU A 61 36.21 -6.75 -0.58
CA LEU A 61 36.95 -7.93 -0.19
C LEU A 61 38.26 -8.05 -0.97
N ASP A 62 39.28 -8.55 -0.28
CA ASP A 62 40.58 -8.89 -0.86
C ASP A 62 41.08 -10.24 -0.33
N ASP A 63 42.40 -10.46 -0.42
CA ASP A 63 43.04 -11.69 0.04
C ASP A 63 43.14 -11.88 1.56
N GLN A 64 42.92 -10.83 2.34
CA GLN A 64 43.10 -10.81 3.78
C GLN A 64 41.81 -10.48 4.52
N GLU A 65 41.05 -9.50 4.02
CA GLU A 65 39.89 -8.95 4.69
C GLU A 65 38.66 -8.85 3.78
N ALA A 66 37.50 -8.77 4.43
CA ALA A 66 36.23 -8.44 3.80
C ALA A 66 35.43 -7.58 4.77
N ARG A 67 34.83 -6.50 4.27
CA ARG A 67 34.05 -5.55 5.07
C ARG A 67 32.94 -4.92 4.25
N ILE A 68 31.81 -4.67 4.89
CA ILE A 68 30.73 -3.88 4.29
C ILE A 68 31.13 -2.41 4.42
N VAL A 69 31.31 -1.71 3.29
CA VAL A 69 31.93 -0.37 3.27
C VAL A 69 30.95 0.76 3.02
N ASP A 70 29.86 0.48 2.31
CA ASP A 70 28.90 1.50 1.90
C ASP A 70 27.58 0.84 1.46
N ARG A 71 26.59 1.66 1.10
CA ARG A 71 25.32 1.24 0.52
C ARG A 71 24.95 2.11 -0.67
N ILE A 72 24.58 1.49 -1.78
CA ILE A 72 24.01 2.17 -2.94
C ILE A 72 22.47 2.18 -2.87
N PRO A 73 21.81 3.16 -3.51
CA PRO A 73 20.37 3.11 -3.71
C PRO A 73 19.98 1.85 -4.47
N ALA A 74 19.28 0.95 -3.78
CA ALA A 74 18.71 -0.26 -4.34
C ALA A 74 17.25 -0.36 -3.89
N GLY A 75 16.40 -0.81 -4.79
CA GLY A 75 14.98 -0.89 -4.53
C GLY A 75 14.25 -1.47 -5.73
N HIS A 76 12.97 -1.74 -5.53
CA HIS A 76 12.16 -2.30 -6.58
C HIS A 76 11.70 -1.24 -7.57
N ILE A 77 11.58 -1.61 -8.84
CA ILE A 77 10.84 -0.86 -9.85
C ILE A 77 9.69 -1.76 -10.28
N PHE A 78 8.47 -1.26 -10.16
CA PHE A 78 7.29 -2.04 -10.48
C PHE A 78 6.93 -1.86 -11.95
N VAL A 79 6.63 -2.94 -12.65
CA VAL A 79 6.23 -2.89 -14.06
C VAL A 79 4.72 -3.08 -14.14
N LEU A 80 4.01 -2.10 -14.69
CA LEU A 80 2.58 -2.18 -14.92
C LEU A 80 2.23 -1.74 -16.34
N GLY A 81 1.75 -2.70 -17.14
CA GLY A 81 1.49 -2.49 -18.55
C GLY A 81 2.77 -2.10 -19.28
N ARG A 82 2.78 -0.92 -19.92
CA ARG A 82 3.94 -0.38 -20.65
C ARG A 82 4.75 0.64 -19.84
N ARG A 83 4.50 0.80 -18.54
CA ARG A 83 5.14 1.81 -17.70
C ARG A 83 5.86 1.19 -16.50
N LEU A 84 6.97 1.82 -16.15
CA LEU A 84 7.68 1.61 -14.89
C LEU A 84 7.07 2.51 -13.81
N TRP A 85 6.99 2.01 -12.59
CA TRP A 85 6.41 2.68 -11.44
C TRP A 85 7.35 2.59 -10.25
N ASP A 86 7.50 3.73 -9.58
CA ASP A 86 8.15 3.79 -8.28
C ASP A 86 7.22 3.18 -7.21
N PRO A 87 7.71 2.28 -6.33
CA PRO A 87 6.90 1.72 -5.23
C PRO A 87 6.27 2.78 -4.31
N SER A 88 6.88 3.96 -4.19
CA SER A 88 6.37 5.09 -3.41
C SER A 88 5.22 5.85 -4.07
N SER A 89 4.89 5.53 -5.33
CA SER A 89 3.80 6.16 -6.06
C SER A 89 2.47 6.05 -5.32
N SER A 90 1.73 7.16 -5.22
CA SER A 90 0.42 7.22 -4.57
C SER A 90 -0.59 6.25 -5.18
N VAL A 91 -0.41 5.88 -6.45
CA VAL A 91 -1.26 4.93 -7.17
C VAL A 91 -1.37 3.58 -6.46
N PHE A 92 -0.30 3.12 -5.78
CA PHE A 92 -0.37 1.87 -5.01
C PHE A 92 -1.23 2.00 -3.77
N LYS A 93 -1.10 3.11 -3.03
CA LYS A 93 -1.95 3.39 -1.86
C LYS A 93 -3.42 3.58 -2.25
N ASP A 94 -3.67 4.24 -3.37
CA ASP A 94 -5.02 4.41 -3.90
C ASP A 94 -5.65 3.06 -4.25
N ARG A 95 -4.90 2.17 -4.93
CA ARG A 95 -5.37 0.83 -5.27
C ARG A 95 -5.60 -0.05 -4.06
N GLU A 96 -4.70 -0.01 -3.09
CA GLU A 96 -4.87 -0.74 -1.83
C GLU A 96 -6.16 -0.30 -1.12
N SER A 97 -6.37 1.02 -1.03
CA SER A 97 -7.57 1.59 -0.41
C SER A 97 -8.84 1.21 -1.16
N LEU A 98 -8.85 1.32 -2.49
CA LEU A 98 -9.98 0.94 -3.33
C LEU A 98 -10.27 -0.57 -3.27
N GLY A 99 -9.23 -1.41 -3.27
CA GLY A 99 -9.37 -2.86 -3.21
C GLY A 99 -9.89 -3.35 -1.86
N ARG A 100 -9.47 -2.70 -0.76
CA ARG A 100 -9.85 -3.10 0.60
C ARG A 100 -11.17 -2.47 1.06
N GLU A 101 -11.37 -1.17 0.82
CA GLU A 101 -12.49 -0.42 1.36
C GLU A 101 -13.64 -0.24 0.36
N GLY A 102 -13.37 -0.41 -0.94
CA GLY A 102 -14.30 -0.03 -2.00
C GLY A 102 -14.42 1.49 -2.14
N ILE A 103 -15.32 1.90 -3.04
CA ILE A 103 -15.56 3.31 -3.37
C ILE A 103 -17.05 3.66 -3.25
N VAL A 104 -17.32 4.88 -2.80
CA VAL A 104 -18.62 5.53 -2.86
C VAL A 104 -18.47 6.82 -3.66
N VAL A 105 -19.28 6.97 -4.70
CA VAL A 105 -19.38 8.18 -5.51
C VAL A 105 -20.57 9.00 -5.02
N ALA A 106 -20.32 10.26 -4.67
CA ALA A 106 -21.33 11.23 -4.29
C ALA A 106 -21.49 12.28 -5.39
N ALA A 107 -22.63 12.28 -6.07
CA ALA A 107 -22.98 13.26 -7.09
C ALA A 107 -23.89 14.34 -6.50
N LEU A 108 -23.48 15.60 -6.64
CA LEU A 108 -24.21 16.77 -6.14
C LEU A 108 -24.50 17.73 -7.28
N THR A 109 -25.66 18.38 -7.22
CA THR A 109 -26.03 19.46 -8.14
C THR A 109 -26.15 20.75 -7.36
N LEU A 110 -25.39 21.78 -7.75
CA LEU A 110 -25.42 23.10 -7.14
C LEU A 110 -26.14 24.07 -8.09
N ASP A 111 -26.97 24.93 -7.52
CA ASP A 111 -27.57 26.05 -8.23
C ASP A 111 -26.54 27.17 -8.42
N THR A 112 -26.37 27.62 -9.67
CA THR A 112 -25.38 28.62 -10.08
C THR A 112 -25.66 30.02 -9.51
N ILE A 113 -26.92 30.37 -9.29
CA ILE A 113 -27.35 31.68 -8.84
C ILE A 113 -27.23 31.78 -7.32
N THR A 114 -27.83 30.82 -6.62
CA THR A 114 -27.94 30.82 -5.15
C THR A 114 -26.74 30.18 -4.47
N GLY A 115 -26.01 29.32 -5.16
CA GLY A 115 -24.96 28.51 -4.57
C GLY A 115 -25.48 27.40 -3.63
N ASN A 116 -26.77 27.09 -3.69
CA ASN A 116 -27.35 26.07 -2.83
C ASN A 116 -27.39 24.70 -3.50
N LEU A 117 -27.45 23.65 -2.69
CA LEU A 117 -27.65 22.29 -3.16
C LEU A 117 -29.06 22.14 -3.74
N LYS A 118 -29.13 21.68 -4.98
CA LYS A 118 -30.37 21.37 -5.69
C LYS A 118 -30.70 19.89 -5.52
N GLY A 119 -31.61 19.59 -4.59
CA GLY A 119 -32.09 18.22 -4.34
C GLY A 119 -31.26 17.43 -3.33
N VAL A 120 -31.45 16.10 -3.33
CA VAL A 120 -30.70 15.16 -2.48
C VAL A 120 -29.49 14.66 -3.25
N PRO A 121 -28.28 14.58 -2.66
CA PRO A 121 -27.12 13.97 -3.31
C PRO A 121 -27.41 12.54 -3.73
N VAL A 122 -26.94 12.14 -4.90
CA VAL A 122 -27.06 10.76 -5.37
C VAL A 122 -25.78 10.01 -4.99
N LEU A 123 -25.92 8.93 -4.24
CA LEU A 123 -24.80 8.08 -3.84
C LEU A 123 -24.82 6.75 -4.61
N THR A 124 -23.67 6.33 -5.11
CA THR A 124 -23.48 5.02 -5.76
C THR A 124 -22.21 4.39 -5.24
N SER A 125 -22.20 3.07 -5.05
CA SER A 125 -21.07 2.33 -4.49
C SER A 125 -20.53 1.30 -5.48
N ASN A 126 -19.24 1.00 -5.40
CA ASN A 126 -18.64 -0.15 -6.08
C ASN A 126 -17.55 -0.76 -5.18
N GLY A 127 -17.52 -2.08 -5.01
CA GLY A 127 -16.64 -2.75 -4.04
C GLY A 127 -16.96 -2.47 -2.56
N PHE A 128 -17.86 -1.54 -2.28
CA PHE A 128 -18.39 -1.24 -0.94
C PHE A 128 -19.85 -1.71 -0.86
N ARG A 129 -20.06 -2.91 -0.31
CA ARG A 129 -21.40 -3.50 -0.14
C ARG A 129 -21.60 -3.94 1.31
N VAL A 130 -22.77 -3.61 1.85
CA VAL A 130 -23.23 -4.10 3.15
C VAL A 130 -24.23 -5.23 2.88
N PRO A 131 -24.07 -6.42 3.48
CA PRO A 131 -24.93 -7.58 3.17
C PRO A 131 -26.41 -7.35 3.45
N GLU A 132 -26.71 -6.53 4.46
CA GLU A 132 -28.06 -6.20 4.93
C GLU A 132 -28.19 -4.67 4.91
N ASP A 133 -29.32 -4.16 4.42
CA ASP A 133 -29.69 -2.73 4.44
C ASP A 133 -28.85 -1.78 3.57
N HIS A 134 -28.15 -2.26 2.53
CA HIS A 134 -27.30 -1.40 1.69
C HIS A 134 -28.04 -0.18 1.13
N GLU A 135 -29.22 -0.38 0.53
CA GLU A 135 -30.00 0.71 -0.05
C GLU A 135 -30.47 1.70 1.02
N GLU A 136 -30.88 1.21 2.18
CA GLU A 136 -31.32 2.04 3.30
C GLU A 136 -30.15 2.86 3.88
N ILE A 137 -28.99 2.24 4.10
CA ILE A 137 -27.79 2.92 4.59
C ILE A 137 -27.35 4.00 3.60
N MET A 138 -27.41 3.73 2.30
CA MET A 138 -27.07 4.71 1.26
C MET A 138 -28.08 5.87 1.23
N ALA A 139 -29.37 5.60 1.37
CA ALA A 139 -30.41 6.63 1.46
C ALA A 139 -30.25 7.50 2.73
N GLN A 140 -29.98 6.88 3.88
CA GLN A 140 -29.69 7.59 5.13
C GLN A 140 -28.44 8.46 5.01
N ALA A 141 -27.38 7.95 4.38
CA ALA A 141 -26.15 8.71 4.14
C ALA A 141 -26.41 9.94 3.25
N ALA A 142 -27.17 9.77 2.17
CA ALA A 142 -27.53 10.84 1.24
C ALA A 142 -28.36 11.94 1.93
N GLN A 143 -29.36 11.53 2.74
CA GLN A 143 -30.20 12.44 3.49
C GLN A 143 -29.41 13.19 4.56
N ARG A 144 -28.54 12.48 5.30
CA ARG A 144 -27.65 13.09 6.29
C ARG A 144 -26.70 14.10 5.67
N LEU A 145 -26.18 13.79 4.48
CA LEU A 145 -25.32 14.70 3.74
C LEU A 145 -26.07 15.96 3.33
N LYS A 146 -27.30 15.84 2.80
CA LYS A 146 -28.16 16.97 2.46
C LYS A 146 -28.38 17.90 3.66
N GLU A 147 -28.73 17.36 4.81
CA GLU A 147 -28.98 18.13 6.03
C GLU A 147 -27.76 18.95 6.47
N ILE A 148 -26.58 18.34 6.45
CA ILE A 148 -25.34 19.02 6.87
C ILE A 148 -24.95 20.10 5.85
N LEU A 149 -25.08 19.80 4.55
CA LEU A 149 -24.73 20.76 3.51
C LEU A 149 -25.72 21.93 3.43
N SER A 150 -27.00 21.74 3.79
CA SER A 150 -28.00 22.82 3.78
C SER A 150 -27.90 23.77 4.97
N GLN A 151 -27.21 23.37 6.05
CA GLN A 151 -26.98 24.21 7.24
C GLN A 151 -25.81 25.17 7.09
N GLN A 152 -24.97 25.00 6.07
CA GLN A 152 -23.74 25.75 5.90
C GLN A 152 -23.86 26.64 4.65
N GLN A 153 -23.64 27.95 4.82
CA GLN A 153 -23.42 28.85 3.68
C GLN A 153 -21.98 28.69 3.21
N TRP A 154 -21.81 28.43 1.92
CA TRP A 154 -20.50 28.20 1.31
C TRP A 154 -20.06 29.46 0.57
N ASP A 155 -19.02 30.12 1.06
CA ASP A 155 -18.43 31.29 0.40
C ASP A 155 -17.89 30.92 -1.00
N LYS A 156 -17.98 31.86 -1.95
CA LYS A 156 -17.73 31.60 -3.38
C LYS A 156 -16.28 31.23 -3.73
N VAL A 157 -15.30 31.54 -2.89
CA VAL A 157 -13.89 31.61 -3.30
C VAL A 157 -13.12 30.30 -3.09
N ASP A 158 -13.48 29.46 -2.10
CA ASP A 158 -12.82 28.17 -1.79
C ASP A 158 -13.79 26.96 -1.84
N ARG A 159 -14.85 27.11 -2.64
CA ARG A 159 -16.07 26.31 -2.50
C ARG A 159 -15.92 24.83 -2.82
N GLU A 160 -15.10 24.45 -3.79
CA GLU A 160 -15.12 23.08 -4.29
C GLU A 160 -14.31 22.10 -3.41
N ASP A 161 -13.08 22.45 -3.05
CA ASP A 161 -12.22 21.57 -2.25
C ASP A 161 -12.69 21.47 -0.81
N ALA A 162 -13.12 22.58 -0.21
CA ALA A 162 -13.71 22.57 1.13
C ALA A 162 -15.00 21.72 1.18
N LEU A 163 -15.81 21.78 0.13
CA LEU A 163 -17.02 20.98 -0.01
C LEU A 163 -16.68 19.49 -0.17
N LYS A 164 -15.75 19.14 -1.06
CA LYS A 164 -15.26 17.76 -1.26
C LYS A 164 -14.74 17.17 0.04
N GLN A 165 -13.93 17.92 0.78
CA GLN A 165 -13.38 17.49 2.07
C GLN A 165 -14.50 17.25 3.09
N LYS A 166 -15.45 18.19 3.20
CA LYS A 166 -16.59 18.05 4.11
C LYS A 166 -17.45 16.83 3.78
N ILE A 167 -17.73 16.59 2.50
CA ILE A 167 -18.49 15.42 2.04
C ILE A 167 -17.75 14.14 2.42
N THR A 168 -16.44 14.09 2.18
CA THR A 168 -15.57 12.95 2.50
C THR A 168 -15.57 12.65 4.00
N ASP A 169 -15.53 13.68 4.84
CA ASP A 169 -15.54 13.52 6.30
C ASP A 169 -16.91 13.07 6.82
N VAL A 170 -18.00 13.65 6.31
CA VAL A 170 -19.37 13.28 6.70
C VAL A 170 -19.67 11.84 6.32
N LEU A 171 -19.46 11.47 5.05
CA LEU A 171 -19.73 10.13 4.55
C LEU A 171 -18.77 9.11 5.16
N GLY A 172 -17.48 9.44 5.23
CA GLY A 172 -16.47 8.56 5.81
C GLY A 172 -16.69 8.29 7.31
N LYS A 173 -17.24 9.24 8.07
CA LYS A 173 -17.66 9.01 9.46
C LYS A 173 -18.93 8.16 9.51
N PHE A 174 -19.95 8.52 8.74
CA PHE A 174 -21.23 7.81 8.72
C PHE A 174 -21.07 6.31 8.40
N PHE A 175 -20.34 5.99 7.32
CA PHE A 175 -20.12 4.60 6.92
C PHE A 175 -19.29 3.82 7.94
N ARG A 176 -18.31 4.46 8.59
CA ARG A 176 -17.52 3.81 9.64
C ARG A 176 -18.37 3.46 10.85
N ASP A 177 -19.21 4.39 11.30
CA ASP A 177 -20.08 4.20 12.46
C ASP A 177 -21.14 3.13 12.21
N LYS A 178 -21.63 3.02 10.96
CA LYS A 178 -22.67 2.03 10.58
C LYS A 178 -22.14 0.66 10.17
N THR A 179 -20.96 0.60 9.56
CA THR A 179 -20.47 -0.62 8.87
C THR A 179 -19.10 -1.09 9.33
N GLY A 180 -18.41 -0.31 10.17
CA GLY A 180 -17.02 -0.55 10.57
C GLY A 180 -15.98 -0.27 9.46
N ARG A 181 -16.43 0.06 8.25
CA ARG A 181 -15.57 0.31 7.07
C ARG A 181 -15.62 1.77 6.63
N ARG A 182 -14.54 2.27 6.04
CA ARG A 182 -14.44 3.65 5.53
C ARG A 182 -14.12 3.62 4.03
N PRO A 183 -15.14 3.62 3.14
CA PRO A 183 -14.90 3.62 1.71
C PRO A 183 -14.18 4.88 1.25
N VAL A 184 -13.47 4.78 0.13
CA VAL A 184 -12.96 5.96 -0.58
C VAL A 184 -14.16 6.74 -1.11
N VAL A 185 -14.23 8.04 -0.84
CA VAL A 185 -15.34 8.90 -1.28
C VAL A 185 -14.87 9.75 -2.45
N LEU A 186 -15.50 9.57 -3.61
CA LEU A 186 -15.30 10.42 -4.78
C LEU A 186 -16.49 11.38 -4.91
N THR A 187 -16.23 12.67 -4.94
CA THR A 187 -17.28 13.68 -5.05
C THR A 187 -17.31 14.28 -6.46
N ILE A 188 -18.48 14.31 -7.07
CA ILE A 188 -18.74 14.95 -8.36
C ILE A 188 -19.72 16.10 -8.13
N VAL A 189 -19.32 17.30 -8.51
CA VAL A 189 -20.14 18.52 -8.37
C VAL A 189 -20.52 19.02 -9.76
N SER A 190 -21.82 19.04 -10.05
CA SER A 190 -22.38 19.65 -11.26
C SER A 190 -23.05 20.96 -10.91
N GLN A 191 -22.96 21.96 -11.78
CA GLN A 191 -23.63 23.25 -11.62
C GLN A 191 -24.74 23.39 -12.65
N VAL A 192 -25.91 23.84 -12.22
CA VAL A 192 -27.12 24.04 -13.04
C VAL A 192 -27.73 25.40 -12.78
#